data_AF-A0AAJ1RPV5-F1
#
_entry.id   AF-A0AAJ1RPV5-F1
#
_cell.length_a   1.000
_cell.length_b   1.000
_cell.length_c   1.000
_cell.angle_alpha   90.00
_cell.angle_beta   90.00
_cell.angle_gamma   90.00
#
_symmetry.space_group_name_H-M   'P 1'
#
loop_
_entity.id
_entity.type
_entity.pdbx_description
1 polymer ?
#
loop_
_entity_poly.entity_id
_entity_poly.type
_entity_poly.pdbx_seq_one_letter_code
_entity_poly.pdbx_strand_id
1 'polypeptide(L)'
;MSDNNGGPWGGGGSGGNRGNKGNGGGNDRGPDGPQIPEIDELMRKGQEQLRVLMGGKGSGGTGGGSGAGGGDAGIPRSTFVLAGLAAVGMWLFASFYTVKPEEQSVELFLGEFNEIGTNGLNFAPWPFVTYEKFNVTTNRTESLGLNDSRDSGLGLMLTTDENIVDIDFQVVWNIKNSADFLFSLKAPEQSIRAISEAAMREVIAQSELAPILNRDRAAIEANVRQLIQKTLDERKTGISVVRVNFNKVDPPSRQVIVTAADGSQKRVSVIDAFRDVQAAEQERDQRERQADAYANQRLAEARGAAAQLLEAAEGYRASVVNAALGEASQFSAVLTEYKEAPEVTRRRLYIETLEKVLSNVDKIIMDNGEGGQGVVPYLPLNELRKSSQGGSN
;
A
#
# COMPACT_ATOMS: atom_id res chain seq x y z
N MET A 1 -51.53 15.08 -4.02
CA MET A 1 -50.44 14.31 -4.64
C MET A 1 -49.73 13.62 -3.51
N SER A 2 -50.02 12.34 -3.38
CA SER A 2 -49.63 11.46 -2.30
C SER A 2 -48.68 10.44 -2.92
N ASP A 3 -47.50 10.24 -2.35
CA ASP A 3 -46.71 9.05 -2.65
C ASP A 3 -46.25 8.41 -1.33
N ASN A 4 -46.87 7.27 -1.08
CA ASN A 4 -46.66 6.35 0.02
C ASN A 4 -46.33 5.01 -0.65
N ASN A 5 -45.09 4.53 -0.54
CA ASN A 5 -44.70 3.22 -1.06
C ASN A 5 -44.24 2.33 0.09
N GLY A 6 -45.18 1.59 0.65
CA GLY A 6 -44.95 0.53 1.63
C GLY A 6 -44.56 -0.77 0.94
N GLY A 7 -43.47 -1.37 1.41
CA GLY A 7 -42.96 -2.65 0.91
C GLY A 7 -43.93 -3.82 1.14
N PRO A 8 -43.84 -4.87 0.31
CA PRO A 8 -44.69 -6.04 0.38
C PRO A 8 -44.24 -6.95 1.53
N TRP A 9 -45.12 -7.86 1.97
CA TRP A 9 -44.97 -8.78 3.11
C TRP A 9 -45.49 -8.21 4.45
N GLY A 10 -46.78 -7.84 4.43
CA GLY A 10 -47.64 -7.83 5.62
C GLY A 10 -47.87 -9.26 6.14
N GLY A 11 -47.88 -9.47 7.46
CA GLY A 11 -49.08 -9.47 8.31
C GLY A 11 -49.54 -10.93 8.49
N GLY A 12 -49.68 -11.53 9.67
CA GLY A 12 -50.15 -11.08 10.97
C GLY A 12 -51.32 -12.00 11.34
N GLY A 13 -51.39 -12.53 12.56
CA GLY A 13 -52.66 -13.10 13.06
C GLY A 13 -52.59 -14.38 13.88
N SER A 14 -52.88 -14.20 15.17
CA SER A 14 -53.17 -15.15 16.24
C SER A 14 -54.42 -16.03 16.01
N GLY A 15 -54.37 -17.25 16.58
CA GLY A 15 -55.45 -17.77 17.43
C GLY A 15 -56.44 -18.77 16.82
N GLY A 16 -56.81 -19.79 17.61
CA GLY A 16 -58.14 -20.41 17.52
C GLY A 16 -58.18 -21.93 17.45
N ASN A 17 -58.70 -22.51 18.52
CA ASN A 17 -58.94 -23.94 18.77
C ASN A 17 -60.31 -24.43 18.21
N ARG A 18 -60.45 -25.75 18.11
CA ARG A 18 -61.67 -26.61 18.05
C ARG A 18 -62.28 -26.98 16.68
N GLY A 19 -62.30 -28.29 16.43
CA GLY A 19 -63.57 -29.03 16.42
C GLY A 19 -64.05 -29.67 15.12
N ASN A 20 -63.83 -30.99 15.01
CA ASN A 20 -64.87 -32.04 14.86
C ASN A 20 -65.69 -32.22 13.56
N LYS A 21 -65.71 -33.49 13.10
CA LYS A 21 -66.69 -34.26 12.30
C LYS A 21 -66.85 -33.98 10.80
N GLY A 22 -66.77 -35.05 10.01
CA GLY A 22 -67.31 -35.09 8.64
C GLY A 22 -66.92 -36.32 7.85
N ASN A 23 -67.84 -37.27 7.73
CA ASN A 23 -67.80 -38.56 7.05
C ASN A 23 -67.83 -38.47 5.50
N GLY A 24 -67.32 -39.51 4.82
CA GLY A 24 -67.52 -39.82 3.39
C GLY A 24 -66.18 -40.15 2.71
N GLY A 25 -65.88 -41.36 2.22
CA GLY A 25 -66.72 -42.33 1.53
C GLY A 25 -66.28 -42.37 0.06
N GLY A 26 -65.45 -43.34 -0.33
CA GLY A 26 -64.98 -43.48 -1.71
C GLY A 26 -63.94 -44.59 -1.88
N ASN A 27 -64.43 -45.81 -2.16
CA ASN A 27 -63.66 -46.95 -2.67
C ASN A 27 -63.32 -46.72 -4.15
N ASP A 28 -62.07 -46.95 -4.56
CA ASP A 28 -61.77 -47.52 -5.88
C ASP A 28 -60.42 -48.29 -5.87
N ARG A 29 -60.58 -49.62 -5.92
CA ARG A 29 -59.85 -50.64 -6.70
C ARG A 29 -58.32 -50.58 -6.86
N GLY A 30 -57.67 -51.66 -6.40
CA GLY A 30 -56.24 -52.00 -6.57
C GLY A 30 -55.81 -52.31 -8.01
N PRO A 31 -54.59 -52.86 -8.21
CA PRO A 31 -54.35 -54.25 -7.82
C PRO A 31 -52.99 -54.54 -7.16
N ASP A 32 -52.95 -55.73 -6.60
CA ASP A 32 -51.90 -56.40 -5.84
C ASP A 32 -50.49 -56.34 -6.44
N GLY A 33 -49.54 -55.96 -5.58
CA GLY A 33 -48.14 -56.36 -5.65
C GLY A 33 -47.76 -57.03 -4.32
N PRO A 34 -47.08 -58.18 -4.32
CA PRO A 34 -46.80 -58.96 -3.11
C PRO A 34 -45.86 -58.20 -2.17
N GLN A 35 -46.36 -57.89 -0.97
CA GLN A 35 -45.54 -57.37 0.13
C GLN A 35 -44.58 -58.46 0.59
N ILE A 36 -43.29 -58.16 0.50
CA ILE A 36 -42.18 -59.00 0.93
C ILE A 36 -42.23 -59.07 2.47
N PRO A 37 -42.50 -60.23 3.09
CA PRO A 37 -42.72 -60.37 4.53
C PRO A 37 -41.43 -60.46 5.35
N GLU A 38 -40.38 -59.73 4.96
CA GLU A 38 -39.07 -59.90 5.60
C GLU A 38 -38.77 -58.85 6.68
N ILE A 39 -39.37 -57.65 6.61
CA ILE A 39 -39.08 -56.59 7.61
C ILE A 39 -39.92 -56.76 8.88
N ASP A 40 -41.17 -57.22 8.77
CA ASP A 40 -42.04 -57.47 9.93
C ASP A 40 -41.59 -58.70 10.73
N GLU A 41 -41.05 -59.74 10.11
CA GLU A 41 -40.47 -60.88 10.82
C GLU A 41 -39.14 -60.53 11.51
N LEU A 42 -38.31 -59.67 10.91
CA LEU A 42 -37.08 -59.14 11.52
C LEU A 42 -37.40 -58.20 12.70
N MET A 43 -38.44 -57.38 12.58
CA MET A 43 -38.88 -56.48 13.66
C MET A 43 -39.52 -57.25 14.82
N ARG A 44 -40.27 -58.32 14.53
CA ARG A 44 -40.86 -59.18 15.55
C ARG A 44 -39.82 -60.04 16.26
N LYS A 45 -38.83 -60.59 15.54
CA LYS A 45 -37.67 -61.28 16.15
C LYS A 45 -36.80 -60.33 16.98
N GLY A 46 -36.64 -59.07 16.56
CA GLY A 46 -35.94 -58.04 17.34
C GLY A 46 -36.67 -57.67 18.63
N GLN A 47 -38.00 -57.53 18.58
CA GLN A 47 -38.82 -57.25 19.77
C GLN A 47 -38.93 -58.46 20.72
N GLU A 48 -38.91 -59.69 20.19
CA GLU A 48 -38.91 -60.91 20.99
C GLU A 48 -37.55 -61.16 21.67
N GLN A 49 -36.42 -60.87 21.01
CA GLN A 49 -35.10 -60.95 21.66
C GLN A 49 -34.88 -59.83 22.69
N LEU A 50 -35.38 -58.61 22.42
CA LEU A 50 -35.32 -57.51 23.39
C LEU A 50 -36.22 -57.78 24.62
N ARG A 51 -37.38 -58.44 24.43
CA ARG A 51 -38.28 -58.84 25.52
C ARG A 51 -37.74 -60.00 26.36
N VAL A 52 -36.92 -60.88 25.77
CA VAL A 52 -36.20 -61.94 26.51
C VAL A 52 -35.03 -61.37 27.31
N LEU A 53 -34.40 -60.28 26.84
CA LEU A 53 -33.33 -59.61 27.59
C LEU A 53 -33.85 -58.58 28.60
N MET A 54 -35.04 -58.02 28.38
CA MET A 54 -35.73 -57.07 29.24
C MET A 54 -36.91 -57.75 29.95
N GLY A 55 -36.59 -58.70 30.83
CA GLY A 55 -37.40 -59.06 32.01
C GLY A 55 -38.93 -59.15 31.83
N GLY A 56 -39.42 -60.03 30.97
CA GLY A 56 -40.85 -60.36 30.87
C GLY A 56 -41.29 -61.40 31.90
N LYS A 57 -41.63 -60.96 33.12
CA LYS A 57 -42.34 -61.79 34.13
C LYS A 57 -43.74 -62.11 33.63
N GLY A 58 -43.90 -63.32 33.07
CA GLY A 58 -45.19 -63.88 32.67
C GLY A 58 -46.05 -64.26 33.88
N SER A 59 -47.22 -63.62 33.94
CA SER A 59 -48.35 -63.89 34.83
C SER A 59 -49.02 -65.23 34.48
N GLY A 60 -49.35 -66.04 35.50
CA GLY A 60 -50.22 -67.21 35.35
C GLY A 60 -50.29 -68.15 36.56
N GLY A 61 -51.22 -67.90 37.48
CA GLY A 61 -52.00 -68.98 38.13
C GLY A 61 -51.53 -69.59 39.46
N THR A 62 -52.12 -69.08 40.54
CA THR A 62 -52.69 -69.85 41.69
C THR A 62 -51.75 -70.42 42.77
N GLY A 63 -51.88 -69.89 43.99
CA GLY A 63 -51.62 -70.63 45.24
C GLY A 63 -50.95 -69.80 46.33
N GLY A 64 -51.68 -69.55 47.43
CA GLY A 64 -51.30 -68.65 48.51
C GLY A 64 -50.01 -68.98 49.27
N GLY A 65 -49.51 -67.99 50.00
CA GLY A 65 -48.41 -68.17 50.95
C GLY A 65 -47.77 -66.85 51.36
N SER A 66 -48.18 -66.35 52.52
CA SER A 66 -47.53 -65.28 53.27
C SER A 66 -46.03 -65.52 53.47
N GLY A 67 -45.21 -64.53 53.17
CA GLY A 67 -43.79 -64.57 53.49
C GLY A 67 -43.10 -63.27 53.10
N ALA A 68 -42.85 -62.42 54.10
CA ALA A 68 -41.93 -61.31 53.98
C ALA A 68 -40.56 -61.84 53.54
N GLY A 69 -40.12 -61.44 52.35
CA GLY A 69 -38.80 -61.75 51.82
C GLY A 69 -38.36 -60.57 50.98
N GLY A 70 -37.34 -59.86 51.44
CA GLY A 70 -36.65 -58.83 50.69
C GLY A 70 -36.14 -59.45 49.38
N GLY A 71 -36.90 -59.23 48.31
CA GLY A 71 -36.51 -59.58 46.96
C GLY A 71 -35.57 -58.52 46.46
N ASP A 72 -34.27 -58.72 46.72
CA ASP A 72 -33.21 -58.06 45.99
C ASP A 72 -33.53 -58.23 44.50
N ALA A 73 -33.83 -57.12 43.83
CA ALA A 73 -34.12 -57.08 42.41
C ALA A 73 -32.80 -57.33 41.68
N GLY A 74 -32.39 -58.60 41.66
CA GLY A 74 -31.18 -59.07 41.01
C GLY A 74 -31.25 -58.71 39.54
N ILE A 75 -30.59 -57.61 39.19
CA ILE A 75 -30.31 -57.21 37.83
C ILE A 75 -29.73 -58.46 37.13
N PRO A 76 -30.36 -59.00 36.08
CA PRO A 76 -29.88 -60.24 35.49
C PRO A 76 -28.46 -60.01 34.97
N ARG A 77 -27.58 -61.01 35.07
CA ARG A 77 -26.18 -60.90 34.64
C ARG A 77 -26.05 -60.41 33.18
N SER A 78 -27.06 -60.66 32.35
CA SER A 78 -27.19 -60.13 30.98
C SER A 78 -27.35 -58.61 30.92
N THR A 79 -28.05 -57.97 31.87
CA THR A 79 -28.17 -56.51 31.96
C THR A 79 -26.84 -55.87 32.33
N PHE A 80 -26.01 -56.49 33.15
CA PHE A 80 -24.65 -56.00 33.41
C PHE A 80 -23.75 -56.09 32.18
N VAL A 81 -23.86 -57.19 31.40
CA VAL A 81 -23.12 -57.34 30.13
C VAL A 81 -23.60 -56.31 29.10
N LEU A 82 -24.91 -56.12 28.97
CA LEU A 82 -25.47 -55.14 28.04
C LEU A 82 -25.15 -53.70 28.45
N ALA A 83 -25.19 -53.39 29.75
CA ALA A 83 -24.79 -52.10 30.28
C ALA A 83 -23.29 -51.85 30.11
N GLY A 84 -22.45 -52.87 30.28
CA GLY A 84 -21.02 -52.80 29.99
C GLY A 84 -20.72 -52.53 28.52
N LEU A 85 -21.39 -53.24 27.61
CA LEU A 85 -21.31 -53.00 26.16
C LEU A 85 -21.81 -51.61 25.77
N ALA A 86 -22.93 -51.16 26.33
CA ALA A 86 -23.46 -49.82 26.10
C ALA A 86 -22.49 -48.74 26.62
N ALA A 87 -21.87 -48.96 27.78
CA ALA A 87 -20.86 -48.06 28.35
C ALA A 87 -19.60 -48.00 27.47
N VAL A 88 -19.10 -49.14 26.98
CA VAL A 88 -17.95 -49.18 26.06
C VAL A 88 -18.28 -48.54 24.72
N GLY A 89 -19.49 -48.77 24.18
CA GLY A 89 -19.95 -48.12 22.95
C GLY A 89 -20.07 -46.60 23.09
N MET A 90 -20.63 -46.12 24.21
CA MET A 90 -20.71 -44.70 24.53
C MET A 90 -19.31 -44.09 24.75
N TRP A 91 -18.39 -44.84 25.37
CA TRP A 91 -17.00 -44.43 25.56
C TRP A 91 -16.25 -44.32 24.24
N LEU A 92 -16.38 -45.29 23.34
CA LEU A 92 -15.80 -45.25 22.00
C LEU A 92 -16.35 -44.07 21.19
N PHE A 93 -17.67 -43.83 21.25
CA PHE A 93 -18.28 -42.70 20.57
C PHE A 93 -17.79 -41.35 21.12
N ALA A 94 -17.64 -41.23 22.44
CA ALA A 94 -17.12 -40.03 23.10
C ALA A 94 -15.61 -39.81 22.86
N SER A 95 -14.87 -40.84 22.42
CA SER A 95 -13.43 -40.77 22.14
C SER A 95 -13.12 -40.22 20.75
N PHE A 96 -14.12 -40.10 19.86
CA PHE A 96 -13.95 -39.45 18.58
C PHE A 96 -14.10 -37.94 18.69
N TYR A 97 -13.22 -37.21 18.02
CA TYR A 97 -13.31 -35.75 17.91
C TYR A 97 -12.96 -35.29 16.51
N THR A 98 -13.46 -34.12 16.13
CA THR A 98 -13.18 -33.52 14.83
C THR A 98 -12.22 -32.35 14.95
N VAL A 99 -11.33 -32.21 13.98
CA VAL A 99 -10.37 -31.11 13.83
C VAL A 99 -10.68 -30.37 12.55
N LYS A 100 -10.84 -29.05 12.65
CA LYS A 100 -11.12 -28.19 11.49
C LYS A 100 -9.90 -28.08 10.58
N PRO A 101 -10.05 -27.76 9.28
CA PRO A 101 -8.91 -27.60 8.36
C PRO A 101 -7.88 -26.53 8.76
N GLU A 102 -8.29 -25.55 9.57
CA GLU A 102 -7.43 -24.47 10.09
C GLU A 102 -6.77 -24.81 11.43
N GLU A 103 -7.14 -25.93 12.03
CA GLU A 103 -6.67 -26.40 13.34
C GLU A 103 -5.78 -27.63 13.16
N GLN A 104 -4.78 -27.79 14.02
CA GLN A 104 -4.06 -29.06 14.20
C GLN A 104 -4.23 -29.50 15.65
N SER A 105 -4.36 -30.80 15.86
CA SER A 105 -4.37 -31.37 17.21
C SER A 105 -3.05 -32.08 17.49
N VAL A 106 -2.47 -31.85 18.66
CA VAL A 106 -1.37 -32.67 19.17
C VAL A 106 -1.95 -33.68 20.15
N GLU A 107 -1.75 -34.96 19.87
CA GLU A 107 -2.21 -36.06 20.72
C GLU A 107 -1.07 -36.50 21.65
N LEU A 108 -1.36 -36.52 22.94
CA LEU A 108 -0.42 -36.96 23.98
C LEU A 108 -0.89 -38.29 24.56
N PHE A 109 -0.04 -39.31 24.53
CA PHE A 109 -0.29 -40.58 25.20
C PHE A 109 0.41 -40.56 26.56
N LEU A 110 -0.36 -40.58 27.65
CA LEU A 110 0.17 -40.48 29.03
C LEU A 110 1.13 -39.28 29.25
N GLY A 111 0.95 -38.19 28.49
CA GLY A 111 1.78 -36.99 28.56
C GLY A 111 3.01 -36.97 27.65
N GLU A 112 3.30 -38.05 26.92
CA GLU A 112 4.33 -38.08 25.89
C GLU A 112 3.73 -37.77 24.51
N PHE A 113 4.48 -37.05 23.67
CA PHE A 113 4.08 -36.75 22.29
C PHE A 113 3.93 -38.04 21.49
N ASN A 114 2.73 -38.28 20.94
CA ASN A 114 2.46 -39.48 20.15
C ASN A 114 2.30 -39.14 18.66
N GLU A 115 1.29 -38.32 18.34
CA GLU A 115 0.91 -38.09 16.95
C GLU A 115 0.32 -36.69 16.73
N ILE A 116 0.49 -36.18 15.50
CA ILE A 116 -0.17 -34.95 15.05
C ILE A 116 -1.46 -35.37 14.36
N GLY A 117 -2.59 -35.10 15.00
CA GLY A 117 -3.90 -35.35 14.44
C GLY A 117 -4.12 -34.49 13.20
N THR A 118 -4.42 -35.17 12.09
CA THR A 118 -4.65 -34.54 10.78
C THR A 118 -6.06 -33.97 10.68
N ASN A 119 -6.31 -33.14 9.66
CA ASN A 119 -7.62 -32.51 9.44
C ASN A 119 -8.69 -33.58 9.22
N GLY A 120 -9.72 -33.65 10.07
CA GLY A 120 -10.77 -34.68 9.96
C GLY A 120 -11.20 -35.26 11.31
N LEU A 121 -11.63 -36.52 11.27
CA LEU A 121 -12.05 -37.29 12.45
C LEU A 121 -10.83 -37.98 13.08
N ASN A 122 -10.52 -37.64 14.32
CA ASN A 122 -9.43 -38.22 15.10
C ASN A 122 -9.98 -38.97 16.32
N PHE A 123 -9.16 -39.86 16.89
CA PHE A 123 -9.56 -40.78 17.96
C PHE A 123 -8.62 -40.65 19.17
N ALA A 124 -9.12 -40.07 20.25
CA ALA A 124 -8.39 -39.94 21.51
C ALA A 124 -9.16 -40.63 22.65
N PRO A 125 -8.81 -41.88 23.00
CA PRO A 125 -9.43 -42.61 24.09
C PRO A 125 -8.99 -42.06 25.45
N TRP A 126 -9.88 -41.31 26.11
CA TRP A 126 -9.69 -40.89 27.50
C TRP A 126 -9.77 -42.10 28.44
N PRO A 127 -8.89 -42.28 29.45
CA PRO A 127 -7.92 -41.32 30.01
C PRO A 127 -6.48 -41.44 29.49
N PHE A 128 -6.22 -42.31 28.51
CA PHE A 128 -4.85 -42.61 28.06
C PHE A 128 -4.31 -41.58 27.08
N VAL A 129 -5.19 -41.01 26.24
CA VAL A 129 -4.85 -40.00 25.25
C VAL A 129 -5.57 -38.69 25.56
N THR A 130 -4.80 -37.61 25.67
CA THR A 130 -5.31 -36.24 25.75
C THR A 130 -4.98 -35.51 24.45
N TYR A 131 -5.85 -34.61 23.99
CA TYR A 131 -5.62 -33.82 22.79
C TYR A 131 -5.65 -32.32 23.10
N GLU A 132 -4.84 -31.55 22.37
CA GLU A 132 -4.87 -30.09 22.42
C GLU A 132 -4.98 -29.53 21.01
N LYS A 133 -5.91 -28.59 20.78
CA LYS A 133 -6.23 -28.04 19.46
C LYS A 133 -5.75 -26.61 19.34
N PHE A 134 -5.07 -26.29 18.24
CA PHE A 134 -4.62 -24.93 17.96
C PHE A 134 -4.81 -24.55 16.50
N ASN A 135 -5.10 -23.28 16.25
CA ASN A 135 -5.18 -22.75 14.89
C ASN A 135 -3.77 -22.44 14.36
N VAL A 136 -3.39 -23.11 13.27
CA VAL A 136 -2.05 -23.02 12.65
C VAL A 136 -2.03 -22.08 11.44
N THR A 137 -3.19 -21.88 10.80
CA THR A 137 -3.31 -21.13 9.53
C THR A 137 -3.59 -19.65 9.75
N THR A 138 -4.01 -19.24 10.95
CA THR A 138 -4.24 -17.83 11.27
C THR A 138 -2.92 -17.10 11.51
N ASN A 139 -2.65 -16.07 10.71
CA ASN A 139 -1.55 -15.14 10.95
C ASN A 139 -1.81 -14.39 12.27
N ARG A 140 -0.94 -14.60 13.25
CA ARG A 140 -1.00 -13.89 14.53
C ARG A 140 -0.11 -12.66 14.45
N THR A 141 -0.55 -11.58 15.06
CA THR A 141 0.16 -10.31 15.04
C THR A 141 0.49 -9.90 16.47
N GLU A 142 1.78 -9.71 16.73
CA GLU A 142 2.26 -9.15 18.00
C GLU A 142 2.71 -7.71 17.73
N SER A 143 2.03 -6.75 18.35
CA SER A 143 2.43 -5.35 18.32
C SER A 143 3.30 -5.02 19.52
N LEU A 144 4.48 -4.44 19.27
CA LEU A 144 5.39 -3.92 20.27
C LEU A 144 5.50 -2.39 20.10
N GLY A 145 5.59 -1.66 21.21
CA GLY A 145 5.65 -0.18 21.22
C GLY A 145 4.28 0.53 21.30
N LEU A 146 3.20 -0.11 20.84
CA LEU A 146 1.86 0.49 20.88
C LEU A 146 1.28 0.58 22.32
N ASN A 147 1.32 1.80 22.86
CA ASN A 147 0.45 2.38 23.89
C ASN A 147 0.47 1.82 25.32
N ASP A 148 0.97 0.62 25.62
CA ASP A 148 0.69 0.04 26.95
C ASP A 148 1.63 0.47 28.09
N SER A 149 2.65 1.27 27.81
CA SER A 149 3.39 2.04 28.82
C SER A 149 4.42 2.95 28.16
N ARG A 150 4.07 4.22 27.89
CA ARG A 150 5.05 5.29 27.61
C ARG A 150 6.14 5.40 28.70
N ASP A 151 5.88 4.83 29.87
CA ASP A 151 6.78 4.78 31.04
C ASP A 151 7.70 3.55 31.07
N SER A 152 7.44 2.52 30.26
CA SER A 152 8.19 1.24 30.30
C SER A 152 9.51 1.27 29.52
N GLY A 153 9.74 2.27 28.68
CA GLY A 153 10.96 2.39 27.87
C GLY A 153 11.17 1.28 26.84
N LEU A 154 10.18 0.42 26.61
CA LEU A 154 10.28 -0.77 25.75
C LEU A 154 10.45 -0.43 24.26
N GLY A 155 9.96 0.72 23.80
CA GLY A 155 10.14 1.23 22.43
C GLY A 155 11.40 2.08 22.22
N LEU A 156 12.11 2.45 23.31
CA LEU A 156 13.29 3.31 23.24
C LEU A 156 14.56 2.48 22.99
N MET A 157 15.22 2.79 21.89
CA MET A 157 16.44 2.12 21.44
C MET A 157 17.54 3.13 21.14
N LEU A 158 18.80 2.70 21.24
CA LEU A 158 19.98 3.50 20.93
C LEU A 158 20.59 2.99 19.62
N THR A 159 20.83 3.89 18.68
CA THR A 159 21.49 3.61 17.41
C THR A 159 23.02 3.67 17.54
N THR A 160 23.75 3.23 16.50
CA THR A 160 25.23 3.28 16.48
C THR A 160 25.78 4.70 16.60
N ASP A 161 25.08 5.68 16.06
CA ASP A 161 25.40 7.12 16.10
C ASP A 161 24.89 7.82 17.37
N GLU A 162 24.70 7.06 18.47
CA GLU A 162 24.31 7.55 19.79
C GLU A 162 22.95 8.27 19.85
N ASN A 163 22.09 8.05 18.87
CA ASN A 163 20.76 8.63 18.85
C ASN A 163 19.74 7.72 19.54
N ILE A 164 18.89 8.30 20.38
CA ILE A 164 17.75 7.58 20.94
C ILE A 164 16.61 7.65 19.92
N VAL A 165 15.94 6.54 19.68
CA VAL A 165 14.79 6.45 18.79
C VAL A 165 13.66 5.67 19.45
N ASP A 166 12.42 6.09 19.22
CA ASP A 166 11.20 5.43 19.66
C ASP A 166 10.60 4.67 18.47
N ILE A 167 10.57 3.34 18.57
CA ILE A 167 10.19 2.44 17.47
C ILE A 167 8.94 1.64 17.86
N ASP A 168 7.89 1.83 17.07
CA ASP A 168 6.71 0.98 17.05
C ASP A 168 6.81 -0.01 15.90
N PHE A 169 6.73 -1.30 16.21
CA PHE A 169 6.80 -2.35 15.19
C PHE A 169 5.83 -3.49 15.48
N GLN A 170 5.46 -4.20 14.42
CA GLN A 170 4.55 -5.33 14.48
C GLN A 170 5.20 -6.55 13.82
N VAL A 171 5.17 -7.68 14.54
CA VAL A 171 5.65 -8.96 14.02
C VAL A 171 4.46 -9.82 13.66
N VAL A 172 4.41 -10.25 12.40
CA VAL A 172 3.40 -11.18 11.89
C VAL A 172 4.03 -12.56 11.76
N TRP A 173 3.45 -13.55 12.43
CA TRP A 173 4.00 -14.90 12.49
C TRP A 173 2.90 -15.96 12.34
N ASN A 174 3.32 -17.16 11.93
CA ASN A 174 2.48 -18.34 11.82
C ASN A 174 3.18 -19.57 12.41
N ILE A 175 2.38 -20.60 12.74
CA ILE A 175 2.89 -21.85 13.29
C ILE A 175 3.27 -22.74 12.12
N LYS A 176 4.55 -23.15 12.04
CA LYS A 176 5.06 -24.09 11.06
C LYS A 176 4.99 -25.53 11.56
N ASN A 177 5.35 -25.77 12.82
CA ASN A 177 5.30 -27.07 13.47
C ASN A 177 4.60 -26.97 14.83
N SER A 178 3.44 -27.62 14.95
CA SER A 178 2.61 -27.61 16.15
C SER A 178 3.21 -28.40 17.33
N ALA A 179 3.97 -29.45 17.06
CA ALA A 179 4.63 -30.22 18.12
C ALA A 179 5.72 -29.38 18.80
N ASP A 180 6.62 -28.83 17.99
CA ASP A 180 7.70 -27.95 18.46
C ASP A 180 7.12 -26.73 19.20
N PHE A 181 6.05 -26.12 18.69
CA PHE A 181 5.39 -24.98 19.32
C PHE A 181 4.85 -25.30 20.73
N LEU A 182 4.24 -26.47 20.91
CA LEU A 182 3.61 -26.85 22.18
C LEU A 182 4.64 -27.19 23.27
N PHE A 183 5.74 -27.83 22.89
CA PHE A 183 6.73 -28.33 23.85
C PHE A 183 7.93 -27.39 24.07
N SER A 184 8.21 -26.47 23.15
CA SER A 184 9.37 -25.57 23.26
C SER A 184 9.14 -24.35 24.15
N LEU A 185 7.93 -23.76 24.12
CA LEU A 185 7.64 -22.48 24.76
C LEU A 185 6.43 -22.57 25.69
N LYS A 186 6.64 -22.30 26.98
CA LYS A 186 5.56 -22.21 27.98
C LYS A 186 4.59 -21.04 27.72
N ALA A 187 5.14 -19.91 27.24
CA ALA A 187 4.38 -18.69 26.93
C ALA A 187 4.87 -18.16 25.56
N PRO A 188 4.30 -18.64 24.45
CA PRO A 188 4.80 -18.34 23.10
C PRO A 188 4.72 -16.85 22.77
N GLU A 189 3.62 -16.18 23.11
CA GLU A 189 3.41 -14.75 22.82
C GLU A 189 4.47 -13.87 23.53
N GLN A 190 4.70 -14.09 24.83
CA GLN A 190 5.72 -13.37 25.60
C GLN A 190 7.13 -13.67 25.10
N SER A 191 7.39 -14.91 24.69
CA SER A 191 8.70 -15.32 24.18
C SER A 191 9.00 -14.70 22.81
N ILE A 192 8.02 -14.69 21.90
CA ILE A 192 8.13 -14.02 20.60
C ILE A 192 8.33 -12.52 20.80
N ARG A 193 7.57 -11.91 21.73
CA ARG A 193 7.73 -10.50 22.10
C ARG A 193 9.16 -10.21 22.56
N ALA A 194 9.68 -10.96 23.53
CA ALA A 194 11.02 -10.75 24.07
C ALA A 194 12.13 -11.01 23.02
N ILE A 195 12.00 -12.04 22.20
CA ILE A 195 12.96 -12.34 21.12
C ILE A 195 12.93 -11.24 20.06
N SER A 196 11.73 -10.79 19.69
CA SER A 196 11.56 -9.74 18.69
C SER A 196 12.10 -8.40 19.18
N GLU A 197 11.88 -8.07 20.45
CA GLU A 197 12.48 -6.88 21.09
C GLU A 197 14.01 -6.96 21.11
N ALA A 198 14.58 -8.10 21.52
CA ALA A 198 16.03 -8.28 21.58
C ALA A 198 16.67 -8.18 20.19
N ALA A 199 16.11 -8.87 19.20
CA ALA A 199 16.57 -8.81 17.81
C ALA A 199 16.44 -7.39 17.24
N MET A 200 15.36 -6.69 17.57
CA MET A 200 15.17 -5.30 17.17
C MET A 200 16.24 -4.40 17.78
N ARG A 201 16.47 -4.49 19.09
CA ARG A 201 17.52 -3.72 19.78
C ARG A 201 18.90 -4.00 19.20
N GLU A 202 19.21 -5.25 18.85
CA GLU A 202 20.48 -5.61 18.25
C GLU A 202 20.69 -4.96 16.87
N VAL A 203 19.71 -5.06 15.98
CA VAL A 203 19.83 -4.47 14.63
C VAL A 203 19.87 -2.95 14.68
N ILE A 204 19.07 -2.32 15.55
CA ILE A 204 19.05 -0.87 15.70
C ILE A 204 20.36 -0.37 16.30
N ALA A 205 20.95 -1.08 17.27
CA ALA A 205 22.27 -0.73 17.82
C ALA A 205 23.41 -0.82 16.80
N GLN A 206 23.23 -1.57 15.70
CA GLN A 206 24.19 -1.69 14.59
C GLN A 206 23.86 -0.77 13.39
N SER A 207 22.77 0.00 13.48
CA SER A 207 22.30 0.88 12.42
C SER A 207 22.40 2.35 12.82
N GLU A 208 22.61 3.24 11.85
CA GLU A 208 22.55 4.69 12.03
C GLU A 208 21.08 5.18 12.02
N LEU A 209 20.79 6.35 12.59
CA LEU A 209 19.43 6.89 12.67
C LEU A 209 18.83 7.21 11.28
N ALA A 210 19.61 7.84 10.40
CA ALA A 210 19.09 8.37 9.13
C ALA A 210 18.52 7.30 8.18
N PRO A 211 19.14 6.11 8.00
CA PRO A 211 18.55 4.99 7.25
C PRO A 211 17.21 4.49 7.81
N ILE A 212 17.06 4.47 9.15
CA ILE A 212 15.84 3.98 9.83
C ILE A 212 14.65 4.92 9.57
N LEU A 213 14.89 6.23 9.52
CA LEU A 213 13.85 7.25 9.26
C LEU A 213 13.45 7.37 7.77
N ASN A 214 14.28 6.88 6.85
CA ASN A 214 14.13 7.12 5.41
C ASN A 214 13.90 5.82 4.60
N ARG A 215 14.51 5.73 3.41
CA ARG A 215 14.23 4.69 2.39
C ARG A 215 14.75 3.30 2.74
N ASP A 216 15.72 3.21 3.64
CA ASP A 216 16.39 1.94 3.96
C ASP A 216 15.67 1.12 5.05
N ARG A 217 14.49 1.57 5.49
CA ARG A 217 13.65 0.82 6.45
C ARG A 217 13.40 -0.62 6.02
N ALA A 218 13.22 -0.89 4.72
CA ALA A 218 12.93 -2.22 4.22
C ALA A 218 14.11 -3.19 4.38
N ALA A 219 15.35 -2.68 4.26
CA ALA A 219 16.54 -3.47 4.51
C ALA A 219 16.66 -3.85 5.99
N ILE A 220 16.32 -2.90 6.88
CA ILE A 220 16.30 -3.14 8.32
C ILE A 220 15.20 -4.14 8.70
N GLU A 221 13.98 -4.00 8.16
CA GLU A 221 12.88 -4.98 8.36
C GLU A 221 13.32 -6.40 7.95
N ALA A 222 14.03 -6.53 6.82
CA ALA A 222 14.53 -7.80 6.33
C ALA A 222 15.58 -8.41 7.27
N ASN A 223 16.54 -7.61 7.74
CA ASN A 223 17.58 -8.04 8.67
C ASN A 223 16.98 -8.50 10.01
N VAL A 224 16.00 -7.76 10.51
CA VAL A 224 15.31 -8.05 11.77
C VAL A 224 14.50 -9.32 11.65
N ARG A 225 13.71 -9.46 10.58
CA ARG A 225 12.97 -10.69 10.29
C ARG A 225 13.90 -11.91 10.24
N GLN A 226 15.06 -11.76 9.59
CA GLN A 226 16.06 -12.82 9.52
C GLN A 226 16.65 -13.17 10.89
N LEU A 227 16.98 -12.17 11.72
CA LEU A 227 17.53 -12.39 13.05
C LEU A 227 16.50 -13.05 14.00
N ILE A 228 15.24 -12.61 13.94
CA ILE A 228 14.15 -13.23 14.71
C ILE A 228 13.96 -14.69 14.26
N GLN A 229 13.89 -14.94 12.95
CA GLN A 229 13.74 -16.31 12.43
C GLN A 229 14.90 -17.20 12.87
N LYS A 230 16.14 -16.72 12.74
CA LYS A 230 17.34 -17.45 13.18
C LYS A 230 17.27 -17.81 14.66
N THR A 231 16.89 -16.86 15.51
CA THR A 231 16.77 -17.07 16.96
C THR A 231 15.66 -18.06 17.31
N LEU A 232 14.53 -18.01 16.60
CA LEU A 232 13.40 -18.93 16.77
C LEU A 232 13.73 -20.35 16.28
N ASP A 233 14.52 -20.47 15.21
CA ASP A 233 14.99 -21.74 14.66
C ASP A 233 16.02 -22.42 15.57
N GLU A 234 16.98 -21.65 16.11
CA GLU A 234 17.97 -22.15 17.07
C GLU A 234 17.31 -22.74 18.33
N ARG A 235 16.18 -22.15 18.75
CA ARG A 235 15.37 -22.63 19.88
C ARG A 235 14.34 -23.69 19.52
N LYS A 236 14.30 -24.12 18.25
CA LYS A 236 13.36 -25.13 17.72
C LYS A 236 11.92 -24.85 18.12
N THR A 237 11.47 -23.60 17.90
CA THR A 237 10.16 -23.16 18.39
C THR A 237 9.01 -23.55 17.46
N GLY A 238 9.29 -24.01 16.24
CA GLY A 238 8.26 -24.33 15.24
C GLY A 238 7.52 -23.11 14.70
N ILE A 239 8.02 -21.89 14.95
CA ILE A 239 7.39 -20.63 14.52
C ILE A 239 8.08 -20.11 13.25
N SER A 240 7.27 -19.58 12.33
CA SER A 240 7.74 -18.91 11.12
C SER A 240 7.30 -17.45 11.12
N VAL A 241 8.26 -16.55 10.90
CA VAL A 241 8.02 -15.10 10.83
C VAL A 241 7.73 -14.72 9.38
N VAL A 242 6.50 -14.25 9.13
CA VAL A 242 6.05 -13.86 7.80
C VAL A 242 6.64 -12.49 7.44
N ARG A 243 6.49 -11.50 8.31
CA ARG A 243 6.99 -10.13 8.10
C ARG A 243 7.09 -9.35 9.41
N VAL A 244 7.94 -8.33 9.39
CA VAL A 244 8.04 -7.31 10.43
C VAL A 244 7.68 -5.99 9.77
N ASN A 245 6.75 -5.24 10.36
CA ASN A 245 6.31 -3.96 9.86
C ASN A 245 6.73 -2.86 10.85
N PHE A 246 7.39 -1.80 10.38
CA PHE A 246 7.54 -0.58 11.17
C PHE A 246 6.29 0.30 11.05
N ASN A 247 5.67 0.61 12.19
CA ASN A 247 4.51 1.48 12.24
C ASN A 247 4.93 2.94 12.44
N LYS A 248 5.91 3.18 13.30
CA LYS A 248 6.38 4.51 13.64
C LYS A 248 7.84 4.46 14.08
N VAL A 249 8.65 5.35 13.54
CA VAL A 249 10.03 5.56 13.96
C VAL A 249 10.21 7.05 14.10
N ASP A 250 10.24 7.53 15.34
CA ASP A 250 10.47 8.94 15.63
C ASP A 250 11.58 9.08 16.69
N PRO A 251 12.41 10.13 16.63
CA PRO A 251 13.22 10.51 17.78
C PRO A 251 12.32 10.74 19.00
N PRO A 252 12.80 10.50 20.24
CA PRO A 252 11.96 10.60 21.43
C PRO A 252 11.32 11.99 21.50
N SER A 253 10.00 12.03 21.73
CA SER A 253 9.24 13.28 21.91
C SER A 253 9.58 14.01 23.21
N ARG A 254 10.68 13.66 23.88
CA ARG A 254 11.10 14.24 25.15
C ARG A 254 11.59 15.67 24.87
N GLN A 255 10.68 16.61 25.06
CA GLN A 255 10.98 18.05 25.04
C GLN A 255 12.08 18.31 26.07
N VAL A 256 13.23 18.81 25.61
CA VAL A 256 14.29 19.26 26.49
C VAL A 256 14.01 20.72 26.81
N ILE A 257 14.00 21.07 28.09
CA ILE A 257 13.89 22.46 28.53
C ILE A 257 15.29 23.05 28.41
N VAL A 258 15.48 23.92 27.42
CA VAL A 258 16.72 24.69 27.28
C VAL A 258 16.51 26.01 28.01
N THR A 259 17.28 26.23 29.06
CA THR A 259 17.34 27.52 29.76
C THR A 259 18.38 28.38 29.07
N ALA A 260 17.95 29.42 28.37
CA ALA A 260 18.86 30.39 27.78
C ALA A 260 19.58 31.19 28.89
N ALA A 261 20.70 31.82 28.55
CA ALA A 261 21.52 32.59 29.50
C ALA A 261 20.76 33.79 30.13
N ASP A 262 19.62 34.19 29.57
CA ASP A 262 18.71 35.21 30.07
C ASP A 262 17.65 34.66 31.06
N GLY A 263 17.67 33.36 31.35
CA GLY A 263 16.70 32.67 32.21
C GLY A 263 15.40 32.25 31.51
N SER A 264 15.25 32.52 30.21
CA SER A 264 14.09 32.07 29.45
C SER A 264 14.16 30.56 29.18
N GLN A 265 13.08 29.86 29.50
CA GLN A 265 12.95 28.42 29.26
C GLN A 265 12.21 28.18 27.95
N LYS A 266 12.88 27.65 26.94
CA LYS A 266 12.24 27.21 25.70
C LYS A 266 12.17 25.69 25.70
N ARG A 267 10.94 25.16 25.55
CA ARG A 267 10.73 23.75 25.28
C ARG A 267 11.14 23.50 23.84
N VAL A 268 12.28 22.86 23.64
CA VAL A 268 12.76 22.48 22.31
C VAL A 268 12.53 20.98 22.17
N SER A 269 11.79 20.58 21.14
CA SER A 269 11.76 19.19 20.72
C SER A 269 13.10 18.88 20.06
N VAL A 270 13.76 17.78 20.44
CA VAL A 270 15.00 17.32 19.77
C VAL A 270 14.78 17.16 18.26
N ILE A 271 13.54 16.80 17.88
CA ILE A 271 13.09 16.69 16.49
C ILE A 271 13.17 18.04 15.75
N ASP A 272 12.81 19.14 16.41
CA ASP A 272 12.80 20.46 15.76
C ASP A 272 14.24 20.95 15.52
N ALA A 273 15.15 20.71 16.46
CA ALA A 273 16.57 21.04 16.29
C ALA A 273 17.23 20.20 15.18
N PHE A 274 16.91 18.91 15.08
CA PHE A 274 17.42 18.05 14.00
C PHE A 274 16.87 18.49 12.63
N ARG A 275 15.57 18.81 12.56
CA ARG A 275 14.95 19.36 11.35
C ARG A 275 15.56 20.70 10.93
N ASP A 276 15.94 21.53 11.90
CA ASP A 276 16.59 22.82 11.63
C ASP A 276 17.99 22.63 11.02
N VAL A 277 18.80 21.71 11.55
CA VAL A 277 20.11 21.37 10.95
C VAL A 277 19.95 20.85 9.53
N GLN A 278 19.01 19.92 9.31
CA GLN A 278 18.73 19.39 7.98
C GLN A 278 18.22 20.46 7.01
N ALA A 279 17.37 21.39 7.49
CA ALA A 279 16.91 22.52 6.70
C ALA A 279 18.07 23.48 6.36
N ALA A 280 18.98 23.73 7.31
CA ALA A 280 20.16 24.56 7.09
C ALA A 280 21.14 23.94 6.09
N GLU A 281 21.36 22.61 6.12
CA GLU A 281 22.15 21.89 5.11
C GLU A 281 21.52 22.00 3.72
N GLN A 282 20.20 21.83 3.62
CA GLN A 282 19.47 22.00 2.38
C GLN A 282 19.54 23.44 1.86
N GLU A 283 19.44 24.44 2.75
CA GLU A 283 19.59 25.84 2.37
C GLU A 283 21.01 26.12 1.89
N ARG A 284 22.05 25.63 2.57
CA ARG A 284 23.45 25.75 2.11
C ARG A 284 23.61 25.19 0.70
N ASP A 285 23.19 23.96 0.47
CA ASP A 285 23.29 23.30 -0.83
C ASP A 285 22.50 24.06 -1.91
N GLN A 286 21.32 24.59 -1.55
CA GLN A 286 20.53 25.40 -2.46
C GLN A 286 21.26 26.71 -2.82
N ARG A 287 21.87 27.38 -1.85
CA ARG A 287 22.64 28.62 -2.04
C ARG A 287 23.88 28.38 -2.90
N GLU A 288 24.60 27.29 -2.67
CA GLU A 288 25.75 26.89 -3.50
C GLU A 288 25.31 26.66 -4.94
N ARG A 289 24.25 25.87 -5.17
CA ARG A 289 23.72 25.63 -6.53
C ARG A 289 23.24 26.93 -7.20
N GLN A 290 22.65 27.86 -6.47
CA GLN A 290 22.27 29.18 -6.99
C GLN A 290 23.49 30.02 -7.38
N ALA A 291 24.55 30.00 -6.56
CA ALA A 291 25.80 30.69 -6.85
C ALA A 291 26.49 30.11 -8.10
N ASP A 292 26.56 28.78 -8.20
CA ASP A 292 27.10 28.09 -9.38
C ASP A 292 26.28 28.39 -10.64
N ALA A 293 24.96 28.36 -10.54
CA ALA A 293 24.08 28.72 -11.66
C ALA A 293 24.32 30.16 -12.11
N TYR A 294 24.44 31.10 -11.18
CA TYR A 294 24.74 32.50 -11.48
C TYR A 294 26.10 32.68 -12.15
N ALA A 295 27.15 32.03 -11.63
CA ALA A 295 28.48 32.08 -12.21
C ALA A 295 28.50 31.51 -13.64
N ASN A 296 27.85 30.36 -13.85
CA ASN A 296 27.73 29.74 -15.17
C ASN A 296 26.93 30.60 -16.15
N GLN A 297 25.83 31.20 -15.70
CA GLN A 297 25.04 32.13 -16.51
C GLN A 297 25.88 33.33 -16.94
N ARG A 298 26.57 33.99 -16.01
CA ARG A 298 27.43 35.15 -16.32
C ARG A 298 28.56 34.81 -17.28
N LEU A 299 29.19 33.64 -17.10
CA LEU A 299 30.24 33.17 -17.99
C LEU A 299 29.70 32.89 -19.40
N ALA A 300 28.52 32.29 -19.51
CA ALA A 300 27.86 32.02 -20.79
C ALA A 300 27.45 33.33 -21.50
N GLU A 301 26.88 34.29 -20.77
CA GLU A 301 26.55 35.63 -21.26
C GLU A 301 27.80 36.33 -21.82
N ALA A 302 28.90 36.32 -21.06
CA ALA A 302 30.15 36.95 -21.48
C ALA A 302 30.74 36.28 -22.74
N ARG A 303 30.70 34.94 -22.83
CA ARG A 303 31.13 34.19 -24.02
C ARG A 303 30.24 34.49 -25.23
N GLY A 304 28.93 34.56 -25.03
CA GLY A 304 27.97 34.89 -26.07
C GLY A 304 28.19 36.31 -26.61
N ALA A 305 28.37 37.28 -25.73
CA ALA A 305 28.67 38.67 -26.12
C ALA A 305 30.00 38.79 -26.87
N ALA A 306 31.04 38.08 -26.41
CA ALA A 306 32.34 38.05 -27.09
C ALA A 306 32.23 37.44 -28.50
N ALA A 307 31.52 36.32 -28.65
CA ALA A 307 31.29 35.70 -29.96
C ALA A 307 30.47 36.62 -30.88
N GLN A 308 29.39 37.23 -30.37
CA GLN A 308 28.58 38.17 -31.13
C GLN A 308 29.40 39.37 -31.63
N LEU A 309 30.28 39.93 -30.79
CA LEU A 309 31.15 41.03 -31.17
C LEU A 309 32.15 40.63 -32.27
N LEU A 310 32.72 39.43 -32.15
CA LEU A 310 33.66 38.88 -33.13
C LEU A 310 32.96 38.66 -34.49
N GLU A 311 31.81 38.01 -34.50
CA GLU A 311 31.00 37.79 -35.72
C GLU A 311 30.55 39.12 -36.35
N ALA A 312 30.16 40.10 -35.53
CA ALA A 312 29.82 41.43 -36.03
C ALA A 312 31.02 42.14 -36.67
N ALA A 313 32.22 42.01 -36.07
CA ALA A 313 33.45 42.56 -36.63
C ALA A 313 33.86 41.85 -37.93
N GLU A 314 33.72 40.53 -38.01
CA GLU A 314 33.96 39.77 -39.23
C GLU A 314 32.96 40.12 -40.34
N GLY A 315 31.68 40.26 -40.00
CA GLY A 315 30.63 40.72 -40.91
C GLY A 315 30.91 42.13 -41.44
N TYR A 316 31.34 43.06 -40.57
CA TYR A 316 31.74 44.40 -40.98
C TYR A 316 32.98 44.39 -41.87
N ARG A 317 34.00 43.60 -41.53
CA ARG A 317 35.19 43.43 -42.38
C ARG A 317 34.80 42.91 -43.76
N ALA A 318 33.96 41.87 -43.81
CA ALA A 318 33.49 41.30 -45.06
C ALA A 318 32.67 42.30 -45.88
N SER A 319 31.79 43.08 -45.26
CA SER A 319 30.99 44.09 -45.96
C SER A 319 31.86 45.19 -46.55
N VAL A 320 32.85 45.71 -45.80
CA VAL A 320 33.79 46.73 -46.28
C VAL A 320 34.64 46.21 -47.42
N VAL A 321 35.20 44.99 -47.31
CA VAL A 321 36.01 44.38 -48.37
C VAL A 321 35.18 44.12 -49.63
N ASN A 322 33.98 43.56 -49.48
CA ASN A 322 33.11 43.28 -50.61
C ASN A 322 32.59 44.56 -51.29
N ALA A 323 32.29 45.62 -50.52
CA ALA A 323 31.95 46.92 -51.07
C ALA A 323 33.10 47.51 -51.89
N ALA A 324 34.33 47.50 -51.34
CA ALA A 324 35.51 47.98 -52.05
C ALA A 324 35.82 47.16 -53.32
N LEU A 325 35.66 45.83 -53.28
CA LEU A 325 35.81 44.97 -54.46
C LEU A 325 34.71 45.23 -55.50
N GLY A 326 33.47 45.45 -55.06
CA GLY A 326 32.34 45.81 -55.92
C GLY A 326 32.55 47.14 -56.63
N GLU A 327 32.97 48.16 -55.89
CA GLU A 327 33.31 49.50 -56.43
C GLU A 327 34.49 49.41 -57.40
N ALA A 328 35.56 48.67 -57.07
CA ALA A 328 36.69 48.46 -57.95
C ALA A 328 36.29 47.71 -59.24
N SER A 329 35.44 46.69 -59.13
CA SER A 329 34.88 45.96 -60.28
C SER A 329 34.04 46.90 -61.14
N GLN A 330 33.16 47.70 -60.55
CA GLN A 330 32.34 48.69 -61.26
C GLN A 330 33.21 49.70 -61.99
N PHE A 331 34.24 50.23 -61.32
CA PHE A 331 35.19 51.16 -61.93
C PHE A 331 35.94 50.52 -63.10
N SER A 332 36.40 49.28 -62.96
CA SER A 332 37.10 48.55 -64.02
C SER A 332 36.22 48.31 -65.26
N ALA A 333 34.94 48.00 -65.05
CA ALA A 333 33.97 47.84 -66.13
C ALA A 333 33.74 49.17 -66.88
N VAL A 334 33.51 50.27 -66.14
CA VAL A 334 33.34 51.60 -66.73
C VAL A 334 34.61 52.07 -67.46
N LEU A 335 35.79 51.80 -66.91
CA LEU A 335 37.07 52.12 -67.54
C LEU A 335 37.26 51.40 -68.88
N THR A 336 36.81 50.15 -68.96
CA THR A 336 36.90 49.35 -70.20
C THR A 336 36.03 49.97 -71.29
N GLU A 337 34.77 50.27 -71.00
CA GLU A 337 33.83 50.94 -71.92
C GLU A 337 34.30 52.37 -72.29
N TYR A 338 34.89 53.10 -71.34
CA TYR A 338 35.43 54.43 -71.59
C TYR A 338 36.59 54.43 -72.57
N LYS A 339 37.44 53.38 -72.54
CA LYS A 339 38.56 53.22 -73.50
C LYS A 339 38.07 52.96 -74.92
N GLU A 340 36.92 52.30 -75.09
CA GLU A 340 36.32 52.03 -76.40
C GLU A 340 35.62 53.27 -76.98
N ALA A 341 34.84 53.99 -76.15
CA ALA A 341 34.05 55.13 -76.62
C ALA A 341 33.99 56.29 -75.59
N PRO A 342 34.97 57.21 -75.58
CA PRO A 342 35.15 58.17 -74.49
C PRO A 342 34.13 59.33 -74.46
N GLU A 343 33.61 59.77 -75.61
CA GLU A 343 32.65 60.89 -75.72
C GLU A 343 31.26 60.50 -75.18
N VAL A 344 30.75 59.34 -75.62
CA VAL A 344 29.41 58.84 -75.24
C VAL A 344 29.34 58.45 -73.76
N THR A 345 30.39 57.81 -73.25
CA THR A 345 30.46 57.38 -71.85
C THR A 345 30.49 58.58 -70.89
N ARG A 346 31.24 59.64 -71.23
CA ARG A 346 31.25 60.89 -70.45
C ARG A 346 29.88 61.57 -70.42
N ARG A 347 29.24 61.71 -71.58
CA ARG A 347 27.92 62.34 -71.67
C ARG A 347 26.85 61.54 -70.91
N ARG A 348 26.90 60.21 -70.98
CA ARG A 348 26.01 59.32 -70.22
C ARG A 348 26.19 59.50 -68.72
N LEU A 349 27.43 59.40 -68.21
CA LEU A 349 27.72 59.59 -66.78
C LEU A 349 27.26 60.96 -66.28
N TYR A 350 27.43 62.02 -67.09
CA TYR A 350 26.96 63.36 -66.75
C TYR A 350 25.44 63.43 -66.62
N ILE A 351 24.70 62.84 -67.56
CA ILE A 351 23.23 62.83 -67.51
C ILE A 351 22.72 61.97 -66.36
N GLU A 352 23.31 60.79 -66.10
CA GLU A 352 22.94 59.91 -64.98
C GLU A 352 23.26 60.56 -63.62
N THR A 353 24.40 61.24 -63.49
CA THR A 353 24.73 61.97 -62.25
C THR A 353 23.82 63.17 -62.06
N LEU A 354 23.51 63.92 -63.12
CA LEU A 354 22.51 64.97 -63.06
C LEU A 354 21.14 64.42 -62.68
N GLU A 355 20.70 63.31 -63.27
CA GLU A 355 19.42 62.68 -62.93
C GLU A 355 19.36 62.30 -61.46
N LYS A 356 20.40 61.63 -60.93
CA LYS A 356 20.47 61.20 -59.53
C LYS A 356 20.55 62.37 -58.54
N VAL A 357 21.29 63.42 -58.88
CA VAL A 357 21.34 64.62 -58.02
C VAL A 357 20.00 65.33 -58.09
N LEU A 358 19.52 65.64 -59.30
CA LEU A 358 18.29 66.37 -59.54
C LEU A 358 17.03 65.58 -59.14
N SER A 359 17.07 64.27 -58.92
CA SER A 359 15.92 63.50 -58.40
C SER A 359 15.65 63.81 -56.93
N ASN A 360 16.68 64.18 -56.17
CA ASN A 360 16.60 64.45 -54.74
C ASN A 360 16.50 65.95 -54.41
N VAL A 361 16.43 66.81 -55.43
CA VAL A 361 16.23 68.26 -55.23
C VAL A 361 14.82 68.62 -55.68
N ASP A 362 14.09 69.36 -54.85
CA ASP A 362 12.81 69.95 -55.25
C ASP A 362 13.07 71.03 -56.31
N LYS A 363 12.65 70.73 -57.54
CA LYS A 363 12.91 71.58 -58.71
C LYS A 363 11.75 72.53 -58.93
N ILE A 364 12.07 73.83 -58.99
CA ILE A 364 11.16 74.89 -59.41
C ILE A 364 11.71 75.45 -60.72
N ILE A 365 11.03 75.19 -61.84
CA ILE A 365 11.41 75.69 -63.16
C ILE A 365 10.61 76.97 -63.40
N MET A 366 11.32 78.10 -63.56
CA MET A 366 10.72 79.39 -63.87
C MET A 366 10.94 79.70 -65.35
N ASP A 367 9.87 79.95 -66.10
CA ASP A 367 9.92 80.35 -67.49
C ASP A 367 10.11 81.87 -67.58
N ASN A 368 11.30 82.32 -67.98
CA ASN A 368 11.57 83.73 -68.26
C ASN A 368 11.38 84.00 -69.76
N GLY A 369 10.17 83.77 -70.25
CA GLY A 369 9.70 84.32 -71.53
C GLY A 369 9.22 85.75 -71.34
N GLU A 370 9.60 86.66 -72.24
CA GLU A 370 9.14 88.06 -72.27
C GLU A 370 7.61 88.13 -72.43
N GLY A 371 6.89 88.14 -71.31
CA GLY A 371 5.48 88.49 -71.22
C GLY A 371 4.60 87.42 -70.57
N GLY A 372 4.50 87.42 -69.23
CA GLY A 372 3.42 86.71 -68.55
C GLY A 372 3.61 86.36 -67.08
N GLN A 373 3.33 87.34 -66.21
CA GLN A 373 2.57 87.19 -64.95
C GLN A 373 3.05 86.17 -63.89
N GLY A 374 3.69 86.71 -62.85
CA GLY A 374 3.34 86.41 -61.45
C GLY A 374 3.74 85.03 -60.93
N VAL A 375 4.85 85.02 -60.18
CA VAL A 375 5.23 83.93 -59.27
C VAL A 375 4.04 83.61 -58.36
N VAL A 376 3.38 82.47 -58.60
CA VAL A 376 2.38 81.94 -57.67
C VAL A 376 3.13 81.14 -56.60
N PRO A 377 3.03 81.48 -55.31
CA PRO A 377 3.69 80.71 -54.26
C PRO A 377 3.16 79.27 -54.26
N TYR A 378 3.99 78.32 -54.67
CA TYR A 378 3.65 76.91 -54.59
C TYR A 378 3.77 76.48 -53.13
N LEU A 379 2.63 76.22 -52.48
CA LEU A 379 2.57 75.56 -51.19
C LEU A 379 2.47 74.04 -51.45
N PRO A 380 3.54 73.25 -51.25
CA PRO A 380 3.49 71.81 -51.48
C PRO A 380 2.60 71.15 -50.42
N LEU A 381 1.33 70.90 -50.75
CA LEU A 381 0.36 70.23 -49.87
C LEU A 381 0.77 68.79 -49.50
N ASN A 382 1.71 68.19 -50.23
CA ASN A 382 2.23 66.85 -49.95
C ASN A 382 3.15 66.81 -48.71
N GLU A 383 3.85 67.91 -48.38
CA GLU A 383 4.71 67.96 -47.18
C GLU A 383 3.90 68.12 -45.89
N LEU A 384 2.79 68.86 -45.94
CA LEU A 384 1.86 69.00 -44.82
C LEU A 384 1.18 67.68 -44.43
N ARG A 385 1.05 66.73 -45.36
CA ARG A 385 0.52 65.37 -45.09
C ARG A 385 1.58 64.38 -44.60
N LYS A 386 2.86 64.59 -44.93
CA LYS A 386 3.94 63.68 -44.50
C LYS A 386 4.34 63.92 -43.05
N SER A 387 4.26 65.18 -42.58
CA SER A 387 4.49 65.54 -41.18
C SER A 387 3.36 65.08 -40.23
N SER A 388 2.14 64.87 -40.73
CA SER A 388 1.02 64.32 -39.93
C SER A 388 1.04 62.80 -39.78
N GLN A 389 1.92 62.08 -40.48
CA GLN A 389 2.02 60.62 -40.47
C GLN A 389 3.43 60.17 -40.07
N GLY A 390 3.96 60.76 -39.00
CA GLY A 390 5.28 60.45 -38.44
C GLY A 390 5.34 60.59 -36.92
N GLY A 391 4.21 60.44 -36.24
CA GLY A 391 4.08 60.57 -34.79
C GLY A 391 3.22 59.47 -34.18
N SER A 392 3.65 58.23 -34.34
CA SER A 392 3.19 57.10 -33.52
C SER A 392 4.28 56.03 -33.48
N ASN A 393 5.23 56.23 -32.56
CA ASN A 393 5.65 55.25 -31.56
C ASN A 393 6.56 55.94 -30.55
#